data_AF-A0A963N0B9-F1
#
_entry.id   AF-A0A963N0B9-F1
#
_cell.length_a   1.000
_cell.length_b   1.000
_cell.length_c   1.000
_cell.angle_alpha   90.00
_cell.angle_beta   90.00
_cell.angle_gamma   90.00
#
_symmetry.space_group_name_H-M   'P 1'
#
loop_
_entity.id
_entity.type
_entity.pdbx_description
1 polymer ?
#
loop_
_entity_poly.entity_id
_entity_poly.type
_entity_poly.pdbx_seq_one_letter_code
_entity_poly.pdbx_strand_id
1 'polypeptide(L)'
;MSVNLEDYRDCFAKAPEEIFDTLEATFHEAARVMSPAGLADYMEGAKGLCSLGRGYDVVLSFLENMPAVVKEVGEDVIRDCIGAAMKLSSMTSGEVIALLFSSLPTAARRLGDPELVRGYLTLVHQLSAKASRGLRPMLGNIDELLSKLTLSGLRRWANFGAEAYRRDLKNLAAYFALESADSKKVLMKERKGTLFIDTQRKLNFYLRALWGRDFFLRPTAADYEGFRPYIEHHVMHLPDAVDDLDGITGLELYRAMVAHQAAHLVYMKRPISAEQLSPAQMFFIALVEDARVEWRAVQEFPGLGKLWGRLLAREHDG
;
A
#
# COMPACT_ATOMS: atom_id res chain seq x y z
N MET A 1 25.41 16.20 -5.09
CA MET A 1 26.15 15.02 -4.62
C MET A 1 26.59 14.28 -5.87
N SER A 2 27.90 14.15 -6.14
CA SER A 2 28.40 13.35 -7.27
C SER A 2 28.43 11.89 -6.83
N VAL A 3 27.65 11.02 -7.45
CA VAL A 3 27.70 9.58 -7.20
C VAL A 3 29.03 9.06 -7.74
N ASN A 4 29.89 8.50 -6.88
CA ASN A 4 31.06 7.78 -7.34
C ASN A 4 30.70 6.30 -7.55
N LEU A 5 30.51 5.90 -8.81
CA LEU A 5 30.19 4.52 -9.16
C LEU A 5 31.32 3.54 -8.79
N GLU A 6 32.55 4.02 -8.63
CA GLU A 6 33.69 3.20 -8.20
C GLU A 6 33.47 2.60 -6.80
N ASP A 7 32.71 3.28 -5.93
CA ASP A 7 32.40 2.80 -4.58
C ASP A 7 31.60 1.49 -4.57
N TYR A 8 30.99 1.13 -5.69
CA TYR A 8 30.18 -0.09 -5.85
C TYR A 8 30.88 -1.15 -6.68
N ARG A 9 32.09 -0.88 -7.21
CA ARG A 9 32.74 -1.76 -8.18
C ARG A 9 32.98 -3.17 -7.64
N ASP A 10 33.39 -3.25 -6.38
CA ASP A 10 33.62 -4.52 -5.68
C ASP A 10 32.31 -5.33 -5.49
N CYS A 11 31.18 -4.65 -5.33
CA CYS A 11 29.86 -5.28 -5.20
C CYS A 11 29.43 -6.00 -6.47
N PHE A 12 29.89 -5.51 -7.62
CA PHE A 12 29.56 -6.01 -8.96
C PHE A 12 30.73 -6.74 -9.62
N ALA A 13 31.77 -7.16 -8.86
CA ALA A 13 32.95 -7.81 -9.41
C ALA A 13 32.66 -9.13 -10.18
N LYS A 14 31.50 -9.75 -9.94
CA LYS A 14 31.03 -10.97 -10.64
C LYS A 14 29.88 -10.71 -11.61
N ALA A 15 29.52 -9.44 -11.80
CA ALA A 15 28.42 -9.02 -12.65
C ALA A 15 28.93 -8.77 -14.08
N PRO A 16 28.08 -8.92 -15.11
CA PRO A 16 28.40 -8.46 -16.47
C PRO A 16 28.89 -7.01 -16.51
N GLU A 17 29.86 -6.70 -17.37
CA GLU A 17 30.45 -5.35 -17.47
C GLU A 17 29.40 -4.30 -17.85
N GLU A 18 28.37 -4.68 -18.62
CA GLU A 18 27.32 -3.76 -19.09
C GLU A 18 26.40 -3.23 -17.96
N ILE A 19 26.45 -3.79 -16.75
CA ILE A 19 25.64 -3.34 -15.62
C ILE A 19 26.01 -1.92 -15.19
N PHE A 20 27.28 -1.51 -15.31
CA PHE A 20 27.66 -0.16 -14.91
C PHE A 20 27.06 0.92 -15.83
N ASP A 21 26.82 0.59 -17.10
CA ASP A 21 26.19 1.50 -18.06
C ASP A 21 24.72 1.79 -17.69
N THR A 22 24.05 0.83 -17.04
CA THR A 22 22.65 1.01 -16.59
C THR A 22 22.55 1.68 -15.22
N LEU A 23 23.52 1.45 -14.32
CA LEU A 23 23.52 1.99 -12.97
C LEU A 23 23.54 3.53 -12.95
N GLU A 24 24.28 4.18 -13.86
CA GLU A 24 24.31 5.65 -13.93
C GLU A 24 22.90 6.23 -14.18
N ALA A 25 22.15 5.65 -15.11
CA ALA A 25 20.77 6.03 -15.38
C ALA A 25 19.86 5.81 -14.15
N THR A 26 20.03 4.70 -13.44
CA THR A 26 19.29 4.39 -12.21
C THR A 26 19.54 5.44 -11.12
N PHE A 27 20.79 5.87 -10.90
CA PHE A 27 21.10 6.91 -9.92
C PHE A 27 20.50 8.28 -10.31
N HIS A 28 20.50 8.60 -11.60
CA HIS A 28 19.82 9.82 -12.08
C HIS A 28 18.32 9.78 -11.85
N GLU A 29 17.67 8.62 -12.02
CA GLU A 29 16.25 8.46 -11.70
C GLU A 29 16.00 8.58 -10.19
N ALA A 30 16.81 7.92 -9.37
CA ALA A 30 16.74 8.02 -7.91
C ALA A 30 16.83 9.48 -7.43
N ALA A 31 17.80 10.23 -7.95
CA ALA A 31 18.01 11.64 -7.60
C ALA A 31 16.86 12.58 -8.01
N ARG A 32 15.97 12.16 -8.93
CA ARG A 32 14.77 12.93 -9.32
C ARG A 32 13.60 12.73 -8.36
N VAL A 33 13.57 11.63 -7.61
CA VAL A 33 12.42 11.25 -6.77
C VAL A 33 12.74 11.20 -5.28
N MET A 34 14.02 11.22 -4.91
CA MET A 34 14.49 11.21 -3.52
C MET A 34 15.05 12.59 -3.12
N SER A 35 14.90 12.93 -1.85
CA SER A 35 15.61 14.04 -1.21
C SER A 35 17.11 13.71 -1.06
N PRO A 36 17.97 14.69 -0.71
CA PRO A 36 19.37 14.41 -0.40
C PRO A 36 19.55 13.39 0.73
N ALA A 37 18.62 13.35 1.71
CA ALA A 37 18.66 12.38 2.79
C ALA A 37 18.23 10.98 2.32
N GLY A 38 17.13 10.90 1.55
CA GLY A 38 16.67 9.64 0.96
C GLY A 38 17.70 9.03 0.01
N LEU A 39 18.38 9.87 -0.79
CA LEU A 39 19.46 9.41 -1.67
C LEU A 39 20.66 8.88 -0.88
N ALA A 40 21.02 9.52 0.25
CA ALA A 40 22.07 9.02 1.13
C ALA A 40 21.70 7.65 1.73
N ASP A 41 20.47 7.50 2.24
CA ASP A 41 19.96 6.23 2.78
C ASP A 41 19.94 5.12 1.72
N TYR A 42 19.54 5.45 0.50
CA TYR A 42 19.54 4.54 -0.64
C TYR A 42 20.96 4.09 -0.99
N MET A 43 21.91 5.03 -1.10
CA MET A 43 23.30 4.73 -1.41
C MET A 43 23.99 3.91 -0.32
N GLU A 44 23.81 4.28 0.95
CA GLU A 44 24.33 3.54 2.10
C GLU A 44 23.69 2.15 2.20
N GLY A 45 22.38 2.05 1.96
CA GLY A 45 21.65 0.80 1.88
C GLY A 45 22.24 -0.19 0.89
N ALA A 46 22.55 0.27 -0.32
CA ALA A 46 23.18 -0.57 -1.34
C ALA A 46 24.57 -1.09 -0.90
N LYS A 47 25.38 -0.26 -0.22
CA LYS A 47 26.67 -0.69 0.36
C LYS A 47 26.47 -1.70 1.48
N GLY A 48 25.46 -1.51 2.32
CA GLY A 48 25.07 -2.46 3.37
C GLY A 48 24.64 -3.81 2.80
N LEU A 49 23.81 -3.81 1.75
CA LEU A 49 23.38 -5.03 1.06
C LEU A 49 24.53 -5.78 0.38
N CYS A 50 25.46 -5.04 -0.23
CA CYS A 50 26.68 -5.60 -0.80
C CYS A 50 27.52 -6.34 0.25
N SER A 51 27.65 -5.74 1.44
CA SER A 51 28.38 -6.32 2.58
C SER A 51 27.76 -7.62 3.11
N LEU A 52 26.50 -7.94 2.77
CA LEU A 52 25.88 -9.23 3.12
C LEU A 52 26.48 -10.42 2.36
N GLY A 53 27.19 -10.19 1.25
CA GLY A 53 27.79 -11.26 0.44
C GLY A 53 26.76 -12.20 -0.20
N ARG A 54 25.54 -11.72 -0.45
CA ARG A 54 24.41 -12.52 -0.98
C ARG A 54 24.27 -12.49 -2.51
N GLY A 55 25.30 -12.03 -3.21
CA GLY A 55 25.32 -11.90 -4.67
C GLY A 55 24.95 -10.50 -5.15
N TYR A 56 25.45 -10.12 -6.32
CA TYR A 56 25.27 -8.77 -6.85
C TYR A 56 23.81 -8.48 -7.24
N ASP A 57 23.03 -9.50 -7.59
CA ASP A 57 21.62 -9.37 -7.97
C ASP A 57 20.77 -8.71 -6.86
N VAL A 58 21.12 -8.91 -5.59
CA VAL A 58 20.42 -8.28 -4.45
C VAL A 58 20.63 -6.77 -4.46
N VAL A 59 21.86 -6.33 -4.73
CA VAL A 59 22.22 -4.91 -4.78
C VAL A 59 21.64 -4.28 -6.04
N LEU A 60 21.75 -4.98 -7.17
CA LEU A 60 21.21 -4.53 -8.46
C LEU A 60 19.70 -4.31 -8.36
N SER A 61 18.94 -5.31 -7.92
CA SER A 61 17.49 -5.21 -7.87
C SER A 61 17.02 -4.16 -6.88
N PHE A 62 17.72 -3.97 -5.75
CA PHE A 62 17.45 -2.83 -4.85
C PHE A 62 17.66 -1.49 -5.57
N LEU A 63 18.82 -1.31 -6.21
CA LEU A 63 19.14 -0.06 -6.88
C LEU A 63 18.12 0.24 -7.98
N GLU A 64 17.82 -0.71 -8.84
CA GLU A 64 16.89 -0.55 -9.97
C GLU A 64 15.45 -0.25 -9.54
N ASN A 65 14.96 -0.90 -8.48
CA ASN A 65 13.53 -0.91 -8.19
C ASN A 65 13.10 0.10 -7.12
N MET A 66 13.99 0.50 -6.21
CA MET A 66 13.62 1.42 -5.13
C MET A 66 13.17 2.81 -5.59
N PRO A 67 13.69 3.44 -6.65
CA PRO A 67 13.17 4.72 -7.13
C PRO A 67 11.67 4.66 -7.46
N ALA A 68 11.21 3.57 -8.08
CA ALA A 68 9.79 3.36 -8.35
C ALA A 68 8.99 3.17 -7.05
N VAL A 69 9.53 2.45 -6.07
CA VAL A 69 8.89 2.29 -4.75
C VAL A 69 8.73 3.64 -4.06
N VAL A 70 9.79 4.45 -4.02
CA VAL A 70 9.78 5.79 -3.40
C VAL A 70 8.77 6.71 -4.06
N LYS A 71 8.65 6.65 -5.39
CA LYS A 71 7.67 7.44 -6.13
C LYS A 71 6.23 7.13 -5.71
N GLU A 72 5.93 5.88 -5.38
CA GLU A 72 4.58 5.44 -5.02
C GLU A 72 4.24 5.72 -3.54
N VAL A 73 5.18 5.49 -2.60
CA VAL A 73 4.88 5.51 -1.16
C VAL A 73 5.79 6.41 -0.30
N GLY A 74 6.74 7.13 -0.92
CA GLY A 74 7.67 8.03 -0.23
C GLY A 74 9.00 7.37 0.15
N GLU A 75 9.99 8.18 0.54
CA GLU A 75 11.37 7.73 0.78
C GLU A 75 11.61 7.07 2.13
N ASP A 76 10.70 7.25 3.10
CA ASP A 76 10.83 6.68 4.44
C ASP A 76 10.91 5.14 4.44
N VAL A 77 10.35 4.49 3.41
CA VAL A 77 10.36 3.02 3.29
C VAL A 77 11.72 2.45 2.88
N ILE A 78 12.68 3.27 2.43
CA ILE A 78 14.01 2.78 2.00
C ILE A 78 14.66 1.96 3.12
N ARG A 79 14.69 2.51 4.34
CA ARG A 79 15.27 1.85 5.51
C ARG A 79 14.50 0.60 5.91
N ASP A 80 13.17 0.61 5.79
CA ASP A 80 12.33 -0.56 6.06
C ASP A 80 12.64 -1.70 5.10
N CYS A 81 12.81 -1.40 3.80
CA CYS A 81 13.16 -2.39 2.78
C CYS A 81 14.56 -2.99 3.02
N ILE A 82 15.55 -2.17 3.37
CA ILE A 82 16.90 -2.63 3.73
C ILE A 82 16.83 -3.52 4.97
N GLY A 83 16.13 -3.08 6.02
CA GLY A 83 15.94 -3.85 7.25
C GLY A 83 15.24 -5.19 7.01
N ALA A 84 14.25 -5.23 6.10
CA ALA A 84 13.59 -6.46 5.70
C ALA A 84 14.56 -7.42 4.98
N ALA A 85 15.36 -6.93 4.04
CA ALA A 85 16.38 -7.72 3.36
C ALA A 85 17.43 -8.27 4.33
N MET A 86 17.89 -7.47 5.30
CA MET A 86 18.81 -7.92 6.36
C MET A 86 18.19 -9.05 7.19
N LYS A 87 16.94 -8.91 7.62
CA LYS A 87 16.22 -9.97 8.35
C LYS A 87 16.06 -11.25 7.54
N LEU A 88 15.81 -11.13 6.23
CA LEU A 88 15.67 -12.28 5.34
C LEU A 88 17.02 -12.96 5.01
N SER A 89 18.12 -12.21 5.07
CA SER A 89 19.45 -12.70 4.72
C SER A 89 19.91 -13.91 5.54
N SER A 90 19.38 -14.13 6.74
CA SER A 90 19.67 -15.31 7.56
C SER A 90 18.71 -16.49 7.33
N MET A 91 17.64 -16.29 6.56
CA MET A 91 16.51 -17.21 6.44
C MET A 91 16.27 -17.72 5.01
N THR A 92 16.72 -16.98 4.00
CA THR A 92 16.49 -17.28 2.58
C THR A 92 17.75 -17.08 1.73
N SER A 93 17.68 -17.44 0.45
CA SER A 93 18.77 -17.20 -0.51
C SER A 93 18.78 -15.74 -1.00
N GLY A 94 19.93 -15.29 -1.52
CA GLY A 94 20.04 -13.99 -2.18
C GLY A 94 19.04 -13.81 -3.32
N GLU A 95 18.77 -14.87 -4.09
CA GLU A 95 17.76 -14.87 -5.16
C GLU A 95 16.34 -14.51 -4.66
N VAL A 96 15.95 -14.96 -3.46
CA VAL A 96 14.64 -14.60 -2.87
C VAL A 96 14.61 -13.13 -2.45
N ILE A 97 15.73 -12.60 -1.94
CA ILE A 97 15.84 -11.18 -1.57
C ILE A 97 15.83 -10.31 -2.83
N ALA A 98 16.54 -10.73 -3.88
CA ALA A 98 16.54 -10.05 -5.16
C ALA A 98 15.11 -10.00 -5.74
N LEU A 99 14.39 -11.13 -5.71
CA LEU A 99 12.99 -11.22 -6.14
C LEU A 99 12.05 -10.36 -5.28
N LEU A 100 12.29 -10.26 -3.97
CA LEU A 100 11.54 -9.33 -3.12
C LEU A 100 11.69 -7.91 -3.66
N PHE A 101 12.92 -7.40 -3.84
CA PHE A 101 13.14 -6.05 -4.37
C PHE A 101 12.51 -5.85 -5.75
N SER A 102 12.65 -6.82 -6.67
CA SER A 102 12.01 -6.76 -7.99
C SER A 102 10.48 -6.74 -7.91
N SER A 103 9.88 -7.29 -6.85
CA SER A 103 8.43 -7.26 -6.64
C SER A 103 7.90 -6.01 -5.94
N LEU A 104 8.77 -5.27 -5.24
CA LEU A 104 8.35 -4.14 -4.42
C LEU A 104 7.66 -3.00 -5.19
N PRO A 105 8.05 -2.63 -6.42
CA PRO A 105 7.33 -1.58 -7.17
C PRO A 105 5.85 -1.93 -7.36
N THR A 106 5.56 -3.21 -7.63
CA THR A 106 4.18 -3.70 -7.75
C THR A 106 3.47 -3.64 -6.40
N ALA A 107 4.11 -4.08 -5.32
CA ALA A 107 3.52 -4.02 -3.99
C ALA A 107 3.25 -2.56 -3.56
N ALA A 108 4.20 -1.65 -3.76
CA ALA A 108 4.08 -0.24 -3.44
C ALA A 108 2.93 0.42 -4.22
N ARG A 109 2.86 0.18 -5.54
CA ARG A 109 1.77 0.69 -6.38
C ARG A 109 0.39 0.14 -5.97
N ARG A 110 0.29 -1.14 -5.59
CA ARG A 110 -0.99 -1.77 -5.23
C ARG A 110 -1.45 -1.42 -3.81
N LEU A 111 -0.51 -1.21 -2.89
CA LEU A 111 -0.79 -0.87 -1.50
C LEU A 111 -0.96 0.63 -1.30
N GLY A 112 -0.20 1.47 -2.01
CA GLY A 112 -0.39 2.92 -2.08
C GLY A 112 -0.14 3.70 -0.79
N ASP A 113 0.40 3.07 0.25
CA ASP A 113 0.75 3.72 1.52
C ASP A 113 1.97 3.04 2.18
N PRO A 114 2.91 3.82 2.77
CA PRO A 114 4.11 3.28 3.39
C PRO A 114 3.84 2.31 4.56
N GLU A 115 2.81 2.54 5.38
CA GLU A 115 2.50 1.64 6.51
C GLU A 115 2.01 0.28 6.00
N LEU A 116 1.24 0.27 4.91
CA LEU A 116 0.82 -0.98 4.27
C LEU A 116 2.02 -1.72 3.68
N VAL A 117 2.98 -1.02 3.07
CA VAL A 117 4.23 -1.63 2.59
C VAL A 117 5.04 -2.22 3.75
N ARG A 118 5.17 -1.53 4.89
CA ARG A 118 5.81 -2.10 6.10
C ARG A 118 5.08 -3.35 6.61
N GLY A 119 3.75 -3.32 6.60
CA GLY A 119 2.92 -4.48 6.94
C GLY A 119 3.13 -5.66 5.99
N TYR A 120 3.34 -5.39 4.70
CA TYR A 120 3.70 -6.38 3.69
C TYR A 120 5.10 -6.98 3.93
N LEU A 121 6.12 -6.14 4.15
CA LEU A 121 7.48 -6.61 4.50
C LEU A 121 7.47 -7.49 5.75
N THR A 122 6.67 -7.11 6.76
CA THR A 122 6.46 -7.91 7.97
C THR A 122 5.83 -9.27 7.66
N LEU A 123 4.83 -9.32 6.77
CA LEU A 123 4.23 -10.58 6.33
C LEU A 123 5.25 -11.47 5.61
N VAL A 124 6.04 -10.92 4.68
CA VAL A 124 7.11 -11.67 3.98
C VAL A 124 8.12 -12.25 4.98
N HIS A 125 8.54 -11.46 5.96
CA HIS A 125 9.42 -11.94 7.01
C HIS A 125 8.80 -13.08 7.83
N GLN A 126 7.54 -12.96 8.25
CA GLN A 126 6.83 -14.04 8.97
C GLN A 126 6.72 -15.33 8.14
N LEU A 127 6.45 -15.21 6.84
CA LEU A 127 6.36 -16.35 5.92
C LEU A 127 7.73 -17.00 5.66
N SER A 128 8.82 -16.23 5.73
CA SER A 128 10.17 -16.81 5.63
C SER A 128 10.46 -17.85 6.71
N ALA A 129 9.89 -17.66 7.91
CA ALA A 129 10.01 -18.61 9.01
C ALA A 129 9.07 -19.83 8.86
N LYS A 130 7.83 -19.58 8.43
CA LYS A 130 6.74 -20.58 8.48
C LYS A 130 6.58 -21.39 7.19
N ALA A 131 6.91 -20.80 6.05
CA ALA A 131 6.61 -21.32 4.71
C ALA A 131 7.65 -20.86 3.68
N SER A 132 8.95 -21.00 3.98
CA SER A 132 10.05 -20.52 3.13
C SER A 132 9.96 -20.98 1.67
N ARG A 133 9.54 -22.23 1.41
CA ARG A 133 9.34 -22.77 0.05
C ARG A 133 8.19 -22.11 -0.72
N GLY A 134 7.24 -21.47 -0.02
CA GLY A 134 6.15 -20.72 -0.63
C GLY A 134 6.53 -19.29 -1.03
N LEU A 135 7.64 -18.74 -0.51
CA LEU A 135 8.00 -17.34 -0.75
C LEU A 135 8.26 -17.03 -2.22
N ARG A 136 9.14 -17.77 -2.88
CA ARG A 136 9.49 -17.54 -4.29
C ARG A 136 8.24 -17.64 -5.20
N PRO A 137 7.42 -18.71 -5.12
CA PRO A 137 6.17 -18.77 -5.87
C PRO A 137 5.21 -17.60 -5.59
N MET A 138 5.08 -17.19 -4.34
CA MET A 138 4.22 -16.06 -3.95
C MET A 138 4.69 -14.74 -4.57
N LEU A 139 5.98 -14.44 -4.44
CA LEU A 139 6.57 -13.21 -4.96
C LEU A 139 6.46 -13.15 -6.50
N GLY A 140 6.58 -14.30 -7.18
CA GLY A 140 6.34 -14.41 -8.62
C GLY A 140 4.88 -14.12 -9.04
N ASN A 141 3.91 -14.30 -8.14
CA ASN A 141 2.49 -14.08 -8.39
C ASN A 141 1.93 -12.84 -7.67
N ILE A 142 2.79 -11.98 -7.14
CA ILE A 142 2.36 -10.90 -6.25
C ILE A 142 1.46 -9.85 -6.93
N ASP A 143 1.66 -9.57 -8.22
CA ASP A 143 0.75 -8.66 -8.96
C ASP A 143 -0.64 -9.27 -9.07
N GLU A 144 -0.75 -10.56 -9.37
CA GLU A 144 -2.05 -11.24 -9.40
C GLU A 144 -2.71 -11.23 -8.02
N LEU A 145 -1.97 -11.51 -6.96
CA LEU A 145 -2.48 -11.50 -5.60
C LEU A 145 -2.97 -10.10 -5.17
N LEU A 146 -2.13 -9.07 -5.33
CA LEU A 146 -2.45 -7.70 -4.90
C LEU A 146 -3.38 -6.95 -5.86
N SER A 147 -3.62 -7.45 -7.08
CA SER A 147 -4.72 -6.97 -7.93
C SER A 147 -6.11 -7.42 -7.45
N LYS A 148 -6.16 -8.29 -6.43
CA LYS A 148 -7.38 -8.96 -5.95
C LYS A 148 -7.58 -8.82 -4.46
N LEU A 149 -6.49 -8.73 -3.71
CA LEU A 149 -6.50 -8.76 -2.25
C LEU A 149 -5.96 -7.45 -1.70
N THR A 150 -6.60 -6.98 -0.63
CA THR A 150 -5.97 -6.06 0.31
C THR A 150 -4.81 -6.75 1.02
N LEU A 151 -3.99 -5.98 1.75
CA LEU A 151 -2.92 -6.57 2.56
C LEU A 151 -3.45 -7.57 3.59
N SER A 152 -4.59 -7.28 4.20
CA SER A 152 -5.22 -8.19 5.17
C SER A 152 -5.75 -9.46 4.50
N GLY A 153 -6.32 -9.36 3.29
CA GLY A 153 -6.70 -10.51 2.47
C GLY A 153 -5.49 -11.38 2.11
N LEU A 154 -4.39 -10.76 1.68
CA LEU A 154 -3.14 -11.47 1.39
C LEU A 154 -2.61 -12.19 2.63
N ARG A 155 -2.66 -11.54 3.80
CA ARG A 155 -2.24 -12.15 5.08
C ARG A 155 -3.08 -13.38 5.43
N ARG A 156 -4.41 -13.31 5.29
CA ARG A 156 -5.30 -14.44 5.56
C ARG A 156 -5.08 -15.59 4.58
N TRP A 157 -4.98 -15.29 3.29
CA TRP A 157 -4.66 -16.27 2.24
C TRP A 157 -3.31 -16.97 2.51
N ALA A 158 -2.25 -16.20 2.77
CA ALA A 158 -0.92 -16.76 3.00
C ALA A 158 -0.85 -17.60 4.29
N ASN A 159 -1.46 -17.13 5.38
CA ASN A 159 -1.49 -17.86 6.64
C ASN A 159 -2.26 -19.17 6.53
N PHE A 160 -3.37 -19.18 5.79
CA PHE A 160 -4.11 -20.41 5.51
C PHE A 160 -3.23 -21.42 4.76
N GLY A 161 -2.58 -21.01 3.67
CA GLY A 161 -1.71 -21.90 2.89
C GLY A 161 -0.54 -22.45 3.71
N ALA A 162 0.11 -21.59 4.50
CA ALA A 162 1.22 -21.97 5.37
C ALA A 162 0.79 -22.99 6.44
N GLU A 163 -0.42 -22.86 6.98
CA GLU A 163 -0.97 -23.75 8.00
C GLU A 163 -1.40 -25.10 7.41
N ALA A 164 -2.19 -25.06 6.33
CA ALA A 164 -2.78 -26.23 5.70
C ALA A 164 -1.73 -27.19 5.13
N TYR A 165 -0.66 -26.65 4.53
CA TYR A 165 0.36 -27.44 3.83
C TYR A 165 1.71 -27.47 4.55
N ARG A 166 1.76 -27.11 5.84
CA ARG A 166 3.01 -27.02 6.63
C ARG A 166 3.92 -28.26 6.53
N ARG A 167 3.31 -29.45 6.44
CA ARG A 167 4.01 -30.76 6.37
C ARG A 167 4.15 -31.30 4.95
N ASP A 168 3.53 -30.66 3.96
CA ASP A 168 3.56 -31.07 2.55
C ASP A 168 4.16 -29.94 1.71
N LEU A 169 5.48 -30.00 1.58
CA LEU A 169 6.25 -28.94 0.93
C LEU A 169 5.97 -28.81 -0.58
N LYS A 170 5.50 -29.89 -1.22
CA LYS A 170 5.15 -29.87 -2.64
C LYS A 170 3.84 -29.10 -2.83
N ASN A 171 2.82 -29.45 -2.06
CA ASN A 171 1.53 -28.75 -2.12
C ASN A 171 1.59 -27.33 -1.54
N LEU A 172 2.49 -27.07 -0.59
CA LEU A 172 2.80 -25.72 -0.13
C LEU A 172 3.28 -24.84 -1.29
N ALA A 173 4.28 -25.29 -2.05
CA ALA A 173 4.78 -24.56 -3.21
C ALA A 173 3.68 -24.34 -4.26
N ALA A 174 2.91 -25.39 -4.59
CA ALA A 174 1.79 -25.30 -5.54
C ALA A 174 0.66 -24.36 -5.07
N TYR A 175 0.40 -24.28 -3.77
CA TYR A 175 -0.55 -23.32 -3.21
C TYR A 175 -0.08 -21.89 -3.45
N PHE A 176 1.15 -21.58 -3.04
CA PHE A 176 1.68 -20.22 -3.20
C PHE A 176 1.97 -19.84 -4.66
N ALA A 177 2.07 -20.81 -5.55
CA ALA A 177 2.18 -20.63 -7.00
C ALA A 177 0.83 -20.34 -7.69
N LEU A 178 -0.29 -20.30 -6.95
CA LEU A 178 -1.66 -20.25 -7.50
C LEU A 178 -2.01 -21.44 -8.42
N GLU A 179 -1.35 -22.58 -8.25
CA GLU A 179 -1.59 -23.78 -9.07
C GLU A 179 -2.68 -24.67 -8.47
N SER A 180 -2.79 -24.72 -7.13
CA SER A 180 -3.77 -25.55 -6.46
C SER A 180 -5.20 -24.97 -6.53
N ALA A 181 -6.19 -25.85 -6.63
CA ALA A 181 -7.61 -25.45 -6.60
C ALA A 181 -7.97 -24.74 -5.28
N ASP A 182 -7.38 -25.17 -4.17
CA ASP A 182 -7.61 -24.59 -2.86
C ASP A 182 -7.05 -23.17 -2.76
N SER A 183 -5.87 -22.92 -3.32
CA SER A 183 -5.29 -21.57 -3.41
C SER A 183 -6.18 -20.59 -4.15
N LYS A 184 -6.72 -20.99 -5.30
CA LYS A 184 -7.67 -20.19 -6.09
C LYS A 184 -8.98 -19.97 -5.33
N LYS A 185 -9.48 -20.98 -4.62
CA LYS A 185 -10.71 -20.88 -3.82
C LYS A 185 -10.56 -19.91 -2.66
N VAL A 186 -9.47 -20.00 -1.89
CA VAL A 186 -9.19 -19.07 -0.79
C VAL A 186 -8.94 -17.67 -1.33
N LEU A 187 -8.23 -17.51 -2.45
CA LEU A 187 -8.06 -16.22 -3.11
C LEU A 187 -9.42 -15.57 -3.43
N MET A 188 -10.36 -16.32 -3.99
CA MET A 188 -11.71 -15.82 -4.27
C MET A 188 -12.49 -15.47 -3.01
N LYS A 189 -12.33 -16.25 -1.93
CA LYS A 189 -12.97 -15.98 -0.65
C LYS A 189 -12.44 -14.71 0.02
N GLU A 190 -11.13 -14.46 -0.07
CA GLU A 190 -10.46 -13.34 0.59
C GLU A 190 -10.52 -12.02 -0.19
N ARG A 191 -11.03 -12.07 -1.43
CA ARG A 191 -11.34 -10.86 -2.22
C ARG A 191 -12.35 -10.00 -1.47
N LYS A 192 -12.03 -8.71 -1.40
CA LYS A 192 -12.94 -7.64 -1.00
C LYS A 192 -13.38 -6.89 -2.24
N GLY A 193 -14.59 -6.34 -2.23
CA GLY A 193 -15.30 -5.81 -3.40
C GLY A 193 -14.47 -4.88 -4.30
N THR A 194 -14.64 -3.57 -4.15
CA THR A 194 -13.89 -2.57 -4.91
C THR A 194 -12.63 -2.19 -4.15
N LEU A 195 -11.45 -2.46 -4.71
CA LEU A 195 -10.18 -1.99 -4.14
C LEU A 195 -10.04 -0.48 -4.34
N PHE A 196 -9.58 0.21 -3.30
CA PHE A 196 -9.38 1.66 -3.34
C PHE A 196 -8.44 2.08 -4.49
N ILE A 197 -7.32 1.38 -4.63
CA ILE A 197 -6.25 1.72 -5.56
C ILE A 197 -6.71 1.73 -7.02
N ASP A 198 -7.68 0.87 -7.37
CA ASP A 198 -8.24 0.79 -8.71
C ASP A 198 -9.20 1.96 -9.03
N THR A 199 -9.64 2.70 -8.01
CA THR A 199 -10.57 3.83 -8.14
C THR A 199 -9.97 5.18 -7.80
N GLN A 200 -8.83 5.24 -7.09
CA GLN A 200 -8.21 6.47 -6.59
C GLN A 200 -8.09 7.58 -7.66
N ARG A 201 -7.59 7.24 -8.86
CA ARG A 201 -7.48 8.22 -9.96
C ARG A 201 -8.84 8.80 -10.37
N LYS A 202 -9.88 7.97 -10.44
CA LYS A 202 -11.25 8.41 -10.77
C LYS A 202 -11.81 9.31 -9.66
N LEU A 203 -11.53 8.98 -8.39
CA LEU A 203 -11.94 9.77 -7.23
C LEU A 203 -11.26 11.15 -7.22
N ASN A 204 -9.97 11.23 -7.54
CA ASN A 204 -9.27 12.51 -7.66
C ASN A 204 -9.87 13.41 -8.75
N PHE A 205 -10.19 12.86 -9.93
CA PHE A 205 -10.88 13.64 -10.97
C PHE A 205 -12.29 14.06 -10.54
N TYR A 206 -13.00 13.19 -9.84
CA TYR A 206 -14.33 13.50 -9.30
C TYR A 206 -14.28 14.68 -8.32
N LEU A 207 -13.35 14.67 -7.36
CA LEU A 207 -13.16 15.76 -6.40
C LEU A 207 -12.71 17.06 -7.08
N ARG A 208 -11.81 16.98 -8.05
CA ARG A 208 -11.36 18.14 -8.83
C ARG A 208 -12.48 18.75 -9.67
N ALA A 209 -13.39 17.93 -10.19
CA ALA A 209 -14.57 18.41 -10.90
C ALA A 209 -15.56 19.14 -9.98
N LEU A 210 -15.66 18.73 -8.71
CA LEU A 210 -16.50 19.41 -7.72
C LEU A 210 -15.86 20.73 -7.25
N TRP A 211 -14.64 20.69 -6.71
CA TRP A 211 -14.06 21.85 -6.00
C TRP A 211 -12.90 22.55 -6.71
N GLY A 212 -12.56 22.15 -7.94
CA GLY A 212 -11.52 22.82 -8.74
C GLY A 212 -10.11 22.75 -8.15
N ARG A 213 -9.86 21.86 -7.19
CA ARG A 213 -8.58 21.68 -6.50
C ARG A 213 -8.25 20.20 -6.31
N ASP A 214 -6.97 19.93 -6.11
CA ASP A 214 -6.49 18.59 -5.81
C ASP A 214 -6.68 18.27 -4.31
N PHE A 215 -6.86 16.99 -4.03
CA PHE A 215 -6.94 16.43 -2.69
C PHE A 215 -6.04 15.20 -2.60
N PHE A 216 -5.53 14.93 -1.40
CA PHE A 216 -4.64 13.81 -1.16
C PHE A 216 -5.43 12.66 -0.54
N LEU A 217 -5.50 11.53 -1.25
CA LEU A 217 -6.23 10.34 -0.81
C LEU A 217 -5.24 9.21 -0.54
N ARG A 218 -5.40 8.50 0.58
CA ARG A 218 -4.60 7.31 0.91
C ARG A 218 -5.48 6.13 1.35
N PRO A 219 -5.12 4.90 0.95
CA PRO A 219 -5.75 3.71 1.51
C PRO A 219 -5.28 3.47 2.95
N THR A 220 -6.11 2.80 3.73
CA THR A 220 -5.80 2.36 5.10
C THR A 220 -6.47 1.01 5.33
N ALA A 221 -5.77 0.11 6.02
CA ALA A 221 -6.31 -1.19 6.37
C ALA A 221 -7.60 -1.03 7.18
N ALA A 222 -8.70 -1.55 6.65
CA ALA A 222 -10.03 -1.45 7.25
C ALA A 222 -10.60 -2.85 7.56
N ASP A 223 -9.74 -3.79 7.97
CA ASP A 223 -10.10 -5.19 8.25
C ASP A 223 -10.59 -5.45 9.68
N TYR A 224 -10.84 -4.38 10.44
CA TYR A 224 -11.39 -4.41 11.78
C TYR A 224 -12.73 -3.69 11.85
N GLU A 225 -13.57 -4.13 12.78
CA GLU A 225 -14.89 -3.55 12.99
C GLU A 225 -14.79 -2.11 13.50
N GLY A 226 -15.62 -1.22 12.94
CA GLY A 226 -15.65 0.19 13.35
C GLY A 226 -14.57 1.07 12.74
N PHE A 227 -13.87 0.65 11.68
CA PHE A 227 -13.05 1.56 10.88
C PHE A 227 -13.91 2.75 10.42
N ARG A 228 -13.40 3.97 10.64
CA ARG A 228 -14.00 5.22 10.18
C ARG A 228 -13.00 5.96 9.31
N PRO A 229 -13.35 6.35 8.07
CA PRO A 229 -12.51 7.24 7.28
C PRO A 229 -12.18 8.52 8.06
N TYR A 230 -10.93 8.96 8.01
CA TYR A 230 -10.46 10.13 8.77
C TYR A 230 -9.56 11.03 7.93
N ILE A 231 -9.33 12.24 8.43
CA ILE A 231 -8.45 13.22 7.81
C ILE A 231 -7.29 13.48 8.76
N GLU A 232 -6.07 13.36 8.25
CA GLU A 232 -4.85 13.65 9.00
C GLU A 232 -3.92 14.50 8.14
N HIS A 233 -3.41 15.62 8.66
CA HIS A 233 -2.54 16.53 7.90
C HIS A 233 -3.05 16.89 6.49
N HIS A 234 -4.37 17.09 6.33
CA HIS A 234 -5.07 17.32 5.06
C HIS A 234 -5.08 16.14 4.06
N VAL A 235 -4.63 14.97 4.48
CA VAL A 235 -4.74 13.71 3.74
C VAL A 235 -6.01 12.99 4.20
N MET A 236 -6.81 12.54 3.23
CA MET A 236 -8.00 11.73 3.47
C MET A 236 -7.62 10.25 3.46
N HIS A 237 -7.87 9.57 4.57
CA HIS A 237 -7.63 8.15 4.76
C HIS A 237 -8.93 7.37 4.58
N LEU A 238 -8.93 6.46 3.60
CA LEU A 238 -10.07 5.69 3.16
C LEU A 238 -9.83 4.19 3.36
N PRO A 239 -10.88 3.36 3.46
CA PRO A 239 -10.69 1.91 3.55
C PRO A 239 -10.03 1.39 2.26
N ASP A 240 -9.07 0.47 2.40
CA ASP A 240 -8.32 -0.14 1.30
C ASP A 240 -9.18 -0.98 0.34
N ALA A 241 -10.35 -1.43 0.80
CA ALA A 241 -11.42 -1.98 -0.03
C ALA A 241 -12.80 -1.73 0.59
N VAL A 242 -13.84 -1.72 -0.25
CA VAL A 242 -15.24 -1.69 0.18
C VAL A 242 -16.07 -2.70 -0.60
N ASP A 243 -16.99 -3.38 0.08
CA ASP A 243 -17.97 -4.24 -0.57
C ASP A 243 -19.17 -3.40 -1.06
N ASP A 244 -19.85 -3.85 -2.12
CA ASP A 244 -21.09 -3.22 -2.57
C ASP A 244 -22.15 -3.31 -1.45
N LEU A 245 -23.00 -2.29 -1.38
CA LEU A 245 -23.95 -2.11 -0.28
C LEU A 245 -25.36 -1.90 -0.82
N ASP A 246 -26.21 -2.93 -0.75
CA ASP A 246 -27.61 -2.89 -1.19
C ASP A 246 -27.81 -2.28 -2.60
N GLY A 247 -26.97 -2.70 -3.55
CA GLY A 247 -27.00 -2.20 -4.94
C GLY A 247 -26.24 -0.88 -5.16
N ILE A 248 -25.68 -0.28 -4.11
CA ILE A 248 -24.72 0.83 -4.20
C ILE A 248 -23.34 0.23 -4.43
N THR A 249 -22.78 0.47 -5.62
CA THR A 249 -21.45 -0.03 -5.97
C THR A 249 -20.37 0.57 -5.08
N GLY A 250 -19.27 -0.15 -4.87
CA GLY A 250 -18.13 0.34 -4.10
C GLY A 250 -17.55 1.66 -4.62
N LEU A 251 -17.62 1.93 -5.92
CA LEU A 251 -17.25 3.23 -6.48
C LEU A 251 -18.13 4.38 -5.97
N GLU A 252 -19.45 4.15 -5.88
CA GLU A 252 -20.39 5.16 -5.34
C GLU A 252 -20.19 5.35 -3.83
N LEU A 253 -19.87 4.28 -3.09
CA LEU A 253 -19.49 4.38 -1.68
C LEU A 253 -18.24 5.23 -1.51
N TYR A 254 -17.20 4.99 -2.29
CA TYR A 254 -16.01 5.82 -2.26
C TYR A 254 -16.30 7.28 -2.63
N ARG A 255 -17.13 7.53 -3.65
CA ARG A 255 -17.57 8.90 -4.00
C ARG A 255 -18.25 9.59 -2.81
N ALA A 256 -19.12 8.88 -2.10
CA ALA A 256 -19.80 9.42 -0.93
C ALA A 256 -18.81 9.76 0.20
N MET A 257 -17.87 8.84 0.49
CA MET A 257 -16.84 9.02 1.53
C MET A 257 -15.92 10.20 1.21
N VAL A 258 -15.35 10.24 0.00
CA VAL A 258 -14.39 11.29 -0.37
C VAL A 258 -15.08 12.66 -0.50
N ALA A 259 -16.32 12.72 -0.99
CA ALA A 259 -17.08 13.96 -1.05
C ALA A 259 -17.37 14.50 0.35
N HIS A 260 -17.70 13.63 1.30
CA HIS A 260 -17.94 14.00 2.70
C HIS A 260 -16.67 14.57 3.34
N GLN A 261 -15.55 13.86 3.25
CA GLN A 261 -14.28 14.33 3.80
C GLN A 261 -13.76 15.60 3.11
N ALA A 262 -13.93 15.71 1.79
CA ALA A 262 -13.60 16.93 1.06
C ALA A 262 -14.48 18.12 1.49
N ALA A 263 -15.76 17.90 1.77
CA ALA A 263 -16.65 18.95 2.27
C ALA A 263 -16.16 19.51 3.62
N HIS A 264 -15.64 18.67 4.52
CA HIS A 264 -14.95 19.14 5.73
C HIS A 264 -13.76 20.04 5.39
N LEU A 265 -12.87 19.62 4.49
CA LEU A 265 -11.70 20.40 4.09
C LEU A 265 -12.04 21.72 3.39
N VAL A 266 -13.18 21.80 2.70
CA VAL A 266 -13.60 23.02 1.98
C VAL A 266 -14.38 23.98 2.87
N TYR A 267 -15.32 23.47 3.67
CA TYR A 267 -16.30 24.31 4.36
C TYR A 267 -16.03 24.53 5.85
N MET A 268 -15.06 23.82 6.44
CA MET A 268 -14.60 24.08 7.80
C MET A 268 -13.64 25.27 7.81
N LYS A 269 -13.99 26.33 8.54
CA LYS A 269 -13.19 27.57 8.59
C LYS A 269 -12.12 27.56 9.68
N ARG A 270 -12.38 26.85 10.79
CA ARG A 270 -11.52 26.78 11.96
C ARG A 270 -11.68 25.40 12.60
N PRO A 271 -10.60 24.79 13.13
CA PRO A 271 -10.71 23.58 13.94
C PRO A 271 -11.65 23.80 15.12
N ILE A 272 -12.45 22.79 15.45
CA ILE A 272 -13.27 22.78 16.67
C ILE A 272 -12.39 22.21 17.78
N SER A 273 -12.16 22.99 18.84
CA SER A 273 -11.39 22.50 19.98
C SER A 273 -12.15 21.38 20.68
N ALA A 274 -11.46 20.27 20.92
CA ALA A 274 -11.97 19.17 21.75
C ALA A 274 -11.71 19.40 23.25
N GLU A 275 -10.97 20.45 23.61
CA GLU A 275 -10.65 20.74 25.01
C GLU A 275 -11.93 20.93 25.82
N GLN A 276 -12.00 20.25 26.97
CA GLN A 276 -13.12 20.32 27.92
C GLN A 276 -14.47 19.78 27.42
N LEU A 277 -14.50 19.07 26.29
CA LEU A 277 -15.72 18.42 25.80
C LEU A 277 -15.81 16.97 26.31
N SER A 278 -17.02 16.56 26.72
CA SER A 278 -17.31 15.16 26.99
C SER A 278 -17.44 14.35 25.68
N PRO A 279 -17.26 13.02 25.72
CA PRO A 279 -17.45 12.18 24.53
C PRO A 279 -18.83 12.34 23.88
N ALA A 280 -19.89 12.55 24.69
CA ALA A 280 -21.24 12.79 24.17
C ALA A 280 -21.34 14.14 23.46
N GLN A 281 -20.74 15.20 24.02
CA GLN A 281 -20.69 16.51 23.37
C GLN A 281 -19.92 16.44 22.05
N MET A 282 -18.76 15.78 22.04
CA MET A 282 -17.99 15.56 20.81
C MET A 282 -18.80 14.82 19.74
N PHE A 283 -19.55 13.78 20.13
CA PHE A 283 -20.41 13.05 19.21
C PHE A 283 -21.50 13.93 18.60
N PHE A 284 -22.24 14.70 19.41
CA PHE A 284 -23.28 15.59 18.89
C PHE A 284 -22.71 16.72 18.03
N ILE A 285 -21.57 17.27 18.41
CA ILE A 285 -20.87 18.29 17.61
C ILE A 285 -20.45 17.71 16.26
N ALA A 286 -19.87 16.51 16.24
CA ALA A 286 -19.49 15.83 15.00
C ALA A 286 -20.71 15.59 14.09
N LEU A 287 -21.81 15.09 14.64
CA LEU A 287 -23.05 14.85 13.88
C LEU A 287 -23.61 16.14 13.26
N VAL A 288 -23.64 17.23 14.02
CA VAL A 288 -24.11 18.53 13.53
C VAL A 288 -23.15 19.11 12.49
N GLU A 289 -21.84 18.93 12.70
CA GLU A 289 -20.82 19.41 11.77
C GLU A 289 -20.87 18.66 10.43
N ASP A 290 -21.03 17.33 10.45
CA ASP A 290 -21.26 16.49 9.27
C ASP A 290 -22.47 16.99 8.48
N ALA A 291 -23.62 17.15 9.15
CA ALA A 291 -24.83 17.66 8.52
C ALA A 291 -24.63 19.07 7.94
N ARG A 292 -23.86 19.93 8.62
CA ARG A 292 -23.58 21.31 8.17
C ARG A 292 -22.71 21.33 6.91
N VAL A 293 -21.63 20.55 6.85
CA VAL A 293 -20.73 20.55 5.69
C VAL A 293 -21.38 19.86 4.50
N GLU A 294 -22.13 18.78 4.73
CA GLU A 294 -22.91 18.10 3.69
C GLU A 294 -24.01 19.01 3.15
N TRP A 295 -24.76 19.71 4.01
CA TRP A 295 -25.76 20.66 3.56
C TRP A 295 -25.17 21.74 2.64
N ARG A 296 -24.02 22.32 3.01
CA ARG A 296 -23.32 23.29 2.16
C ARG A 296 -22.89 22.68 0.82
N ALA A 297 -22.34 21.46 0.86
CA ALA A 297 -21.95 20.74 -0.35
C ALA A 297 -23.15 20.47 -1.27
N VAL A 298 -24.32 20.13 -0.73
CA VAL A 298 -25.55 19.92 -1.51
C VAL A 298 -26.08 21.22 -2.12
N GLN A 299 -25.96 22.36 -1.43
CA GLN A 299 -26.35 23.65 -1.99
C GLN A 299 -25.54 24.01 -3.25
N GLU A 300 -24.24 23.69 -3.25
CA GLU A 300 -23.36 23.93 -4.40
C GLU A 300 -23.47 22.82 -5.46
N PHE A 301 -23.64 21.57 -5.02
CA PHE A 301 -23.70 20.37 -5.86
C PHE A 301 -24.92 19.50 -5.51
N PRO A 302 -26.11 19.79 -6.07
CA PRO A 302 -27.35 19.07 -5.73
C PRO A 302 -27.30 17.55 -5.96
N GLY A 303 -26.40 17.08 -6.84
CA GLY A 303 -26.16 15.66 -7.07
C GLY A 303 -25.66 14.89 -5.84
N LEU A 304 -24.91 15.55 -4.94
CA LEU A 304 -24.43 14.93 -3.70
C LEU A 304 -25.57 14.58 -2.75
N GLY A 305 -26.66 15.36 -2.75
CA GLY A 305 -27.83 15.07 -1.92
C GLY A 305 -28.52 13.76 -2.33
N LYS A 306 -28.53 13.43 -3.63
CA LYS A 306 -29.02 12.13 -4.12
C LYS A 306 -28.11 10.99 -3.71
N LEU A 307 -26.79 11.21 -3.74
CA LEU A 307 -25.78 10.20 -3.38
C LEU A 307 -25.88 9.85 -1.89
N TRP A 308 -25.78 10.83 -1.01
CA TRP A 308 -25.88 10.61 0.44
C TRP A 308 -27.28 10.20 0.88
N GLY A 309 -28.32 10.77 0.28
CA GLY A 309 -29.71 10.43 0.59
C GLY A 309 -30.02 8.94 0.39
N ARG A 310 -29.45 8.30 -0.64
CA ARG A 310 -29.59 6.83 -0.84
C ARG A 310 -28.94 6.01 0.27
N LEU A 311 -27.85 6.50 0.86
CA LEU A 311 -27.16 5.82 1.96
C LEU A 311 -27.89 6.03 3.28
N LEU A 312 -28.39 7.24 3.53
CA LEU A 312 -29.08 7.62 4.77
C LEU A 312 -30.51 7.10 4.86
N ALA A 313 -31.18 6.86 3.72
CA ALA A 313 -32.54 6.31 3.70
C ALA A 313 -32.58 4.78 3.95
N ARG A 314 -31.44 4.16 4.26
CA ARG A 314 -31.37 2.72 4.57
C ARG A 314 -31.99 2.45 5.93
N GLU A 315 -32.77 1.38 6.00
CA GLU A 315 -33.23 0.85 7.28
C GLU A 315 -32.05 0.24 8.02
N HIS A 316 -31.83 0.68 9.26
CA HIS A 316 -30.85 0.09 10.15
C HIS A 316 -31.57 -0.93 11.01
N ASP A 317 -31.16 -2.20 10.94
CA ASP A 317 -31.56 -3.19 11.95
C ASP A 317 -31.00 -2.70 13.29
N GLY A 318 -31.92 -2.24 14.16
CA GLY A 318 -31.62 -1.71 15.49
C GLY A 318 -31.24 -2.78 16.49
#